data_AF-M1ZE99-F1
#
_entry.id   AF-M1ZE99-F1
#
_cell.length_a   1.000
_cell.length_b   1.000
_cell.length_c   1.000
_cell.angle_alpha   90.00
_cell.angle_beta   90.00
_cell.angle_gamma   90.00
#
_symmetry.space_group_name_H-M   'P 1'
#
loop_
_entity.id
_entity.type
_entity.pdbx_description
1 polymer ?
#
loop_
_entity_poly.entity_id
_entity_poly.type
_entity_poly.pdbx_seq_one_letter_code
_entity_poly.pdbx_strand_id
1 'polypeptide(L)'
;MVYPDLNWYTSISKENSLIPRCPFATVTECPRFFQSLSLLKELGTTELSPQEDEKLLNLWEKSDLWPKIKEEATSVWGGKYKNLSNFCPEVSYLRYGLFASDLHSYSDEIDLEVAHHRLGNQKSLVEDWRWEWEKIREMHYTDCPLYSPLKFRSSLNSKTESKILSLTPSLYGIKLDIPALWHRKIKPWLDRLIR
;
A
#
# COMPACT_ATOMS: atom_id res chain seq x y z
N MET A 1 9.46 -15.03 -17.88
CA MET A 1 9.97 -13.82 -17.20
C MET A 1 8.79 -12.88 -17.09
N VAL A 2 8.53 -12.36 -15.89
CA VAL A 2 7.41 -11.45 -15.65
C VAL A 2 7.90 -10.01 -15.78
N TYR A 3 7.15 -9.19 -16.51
CA TYR A 3 7.32 -7.75 -16.51
C TYR A 3 6.14 -7.17 -15.72
N PRO A 4 6.34 -6.74 -14.47
CA PRO A 4 5.24 -6.36 -13.58
C PRO A 4 4.73 -4.94 -13.89
N ASP A 5 4.24 -4.73 -15.11
CA ASP A 5 3.58 -3.49 -15.52
C ASP A 5 2.11 -3.47 -15.10
N LEU A 6 1.41 -2.40 -15.50
CA LEU A 6 -0.02 -2.26 -15.31
C LEU A 6 -0.83 -3.38 -15.99
N ASN A 7 -0.40 -3.86 -17.16
CA ASN A 7 -1.10 -4.93 -17.85
C ASN A 7 -1.03 -6.24 -17.06
N TRP A 8 0.16 -6.60 -16.60
CA TRP A 8 0.38 -7.74 -15.72
C TRP A 8 -0.48 -7.62 -14.46
N TYR A 9 -0.39 -6.48 -13.77
CA TYR A 9 -1.11 -6.26 -12.52
C TYR A 9 -2.63 -6.35 -12.68
N THR A 10 -3.18 -5.68 -13.68
CA THR A 10 -4.63 -5.68 -13.94
C THR A 10 -5.13 -7.00 -14.51
N SER A 11 -4.28 -7.78 -15.21
CA SER A 11 -4.63 -9.12 -15.68
C SER A 11 -4.91 -10.06 -14.52
N ILE A 12 -4.12 -9.99 -13.44
CA ILE A 12 -4.32 -10.78 -12.21
C ILE A 12 -5.65 -10.40 -11.55
N SER A 13 -5.93 -9.10 -11.42
CA SER A 13 -7.21 -8.64 -10.90
C SER A 13 -8.38 -9.15 -11.75
N LYS A 14 -8.26 -9.09 -13.07
CA LYS A 14 -9.31 -9.52 -13.99
C LYS A 14 -9.59 -11.02 -13.88
N GLU A 15 -8.54 -11.85 -13.84
CA GLU A 15 -8.65 -13.31 -13.68
C GLU A 15 -9.35 -13.68 -12.37
N ASN A 16 -9.07 -12.94 -11.30
CA ASN A 16 -9.63 -13.18 -9.98
C ASN A 16 -10.93 -12.40 -9.68
N SER A 17 -11.49 -11.69 -10.66
CA SER A 17 -12.67 -10.81 -10.49
C SER A 17 -12.51 -9.78 -9.36
N LEU A 18 -11.31 -9.22 -9.25
CA LEU A 18 -10.94 -8.21 -8.27
C LEU A 18 -10.88 -6.82 -8.90
N ILE A 19 -10.82 -5.81 -8.05
CA ILE A 19 -10.59 -4.42 -8.48
C ILE A 19 -9.17 -4.25 -9.02
N PRO A 20 -8.95 -3.36 -10.00
CA PRO A 20 -7.68 -3.24 -10.72
C PRO A 20 -6.54 -2.61 -9.90
N ARG A 21 -6.85 -1.95 -8.78
CA ARG A 21 -5.88 -1.30 -7.88
C ARG A 21 -6.19 -1.67 -6.43
N CYS A 22 -5.18 -1.57 -5.57
CA CYS A 22 -5.37 -1.80 -4.15
C CYS A 22 -6.35 -0.77 -3.57
N PRO A 23 -7.41 -1.20 -2.87
CA PRO A 23 -8.39 -0.28 -2.29
C PRO A 23 -7.84 0.50 -1.11
N PHE A 24 -6.75 0.03 -0.49
CA PHE A 24 -6.13 0.63 0.69
C PHE A 24 -4.89 1.47 0.36
N ALA A 25 -4.66 1.80 -0.92
CA ALA A 25 -3.46 2.48 -1.40
C ALA A 25 -3.45 3.99 -1.05
N THR A 26 -3.54 4.30 0.24
CA THR A 26 -3.52 5.67 0.76
C THR A 26 -2.71 5.72 2.06
N VAL A 27 -2.16 6.90 2.37
CA VAL A 27 -1.35 7.13 3.57
C VAL A 27 -2.13 6.96 4.88
N THR A 28 -3.46 7.14 4.84
CA THR A 28 -4.35 7.04 6.00
C THR A 28 -4.92 5.64 6.19
N GLU A 29 -4.93 4.79 5.16
CA GLU A 29 -5.54 3.46 5.25
C GLU A 29 -4.53 2.31 5.28
N CYS A 30 -3.30 2.51 4.80
CA CYS A 30 -2.27 1.47 4.82
C CYS A 30 -0.93 1.98 5.42
N PRO A 31 -0.41 1.31 6.47
CA PRO A 31 0.87 1.70 7.06
C PRO A 31 2.05 1.48 6.11
N ARG A 32 2.00 0.41 5.29
CA ARG A 32 3.06 0.12 4.30
C ARG A 32 3.09 1.15 3.17
N PHE A 33 1.93 1.65 2.74
CA PHE A 33 1.87 2.75 1.77
C PHE A 33 2.53 4.01 2.35
N PHE A 34 2.19 4.36 3.59
CA PHE A 34 2.80 5.48 4.29
C PHE A 34 4.32 5.31 4.46
N GLN A 35 4.79 4.16 4.97
CA GLN A 35 6.22 3.88 5.14
C GLN A 35 7.00 3.99 3.82
N SER A 36 6.45 3.41 2.76
CA SER A 36 7.06 3.47 1.43
C SER A 36 7.17 4.91 0.93
N LEU A 37 6.11 5.70 1.10
CA LEU A 37 6.10 7.10 0.68
C LEU A 37 7.08 7.97 1.48
N SER A 38 7.12 7.79 2.81
CA SER A 38 8.03 8.53 3.71
C SER A 38 9.51 8.24 3.40
N LEU A 39 9.82 7.01 2.97
CA LEU A 39 11.18 6.61 2.58
C LEU A 39 11.60 7.05 1.17
N LEU A 40 10.68 7.54 0.34
CA LEU A 40 11.05 8.03 -1.00
C LEU A 40 12.01 9.24 -0.95
N LYS A 41 12.04 9.98 0.16
CA LYS A 41 13.02 11.06 0.37
C LYS A 41 14.47 10.60 0.26
N GLU A 42 14.75 9.37 0.70
CA GLU A 42 16.08 8.76 0.59
C GLU A 42 16.46 8.44 -0.87
N LEU A 43 15.48 8.51 -1.76
CA LEU A 43 15.58 8.30 -3.21
C LEU A 43 15.48 9.63 -3.98
N GLY A 44 15.58 10.77 -3.28
CA GLY A 44 15.65 12.11 -3.85
C GLY A 44 14.31 12.70 -4.32
N THR A 45 13.17 12.25 -3.78
CA THR A 45 11.85 12.79 -4.13
C THR A 45 11.35 13.87 -3.17
N THR A 46 10.28 14.55 -3.56
CA THR A 46 9.52 15.45 -2.67
C THR A 46 8.98 14.70 -1.46
N GLU A 47 9.15 15.31 -0.29
CA GLU A 47 8.75 14.75 1.00
C GLU A 47 7.32 15.15 1.37
N LEU A 48 6.70 14.39 2.27
CA LEU A 48 5.54 14.87 3.02
C LEU A 48 5.96 16.07 3.87
N SER A 49 5.00 16.95 4.19
CA SER A 49 5.29 18.01 5.16
C SER A 49 5.69 17.37 6.50
N PRO A 50 6.70 17.89 7.22
CA PRO A 50 7.16 17.26 8.47
C PRO A 50 6.04 17.06 9.50
N GLN A 51 5.08 17.99 9.54
CA GLN A 51 3.93 17.93 10.44
C GLN A 51 2.97 16.78 10.09
N GLU A 52 2.76 16.51 8.80
CA GLU A 52 1.90 15.41 8.35
C GLU A 52 2.59 14.05 8.54
N ASP A 53 3.90 13.97 8.27
CA ASP A 53 4.69 12.75 8.47
C ASP A 53 4.69 12.33 9.95
N GLU A 54 4.96 13.27 10.86
CA GLU A 54 4.92 13.00 12.31
C GLU A 54 3.51 12.60 12.80
N LYS A 55 2.46 13.24 12.27
CA LYS A 55 1.07 12.91 12.62
C LYS A 55 0.71 11.50 12.18
N LEU A 56 1.10 11.11 10.96
CA LEU A 56 0.82 9.78 10.40
C LEU A 56 1.66 8.70 11.09
N LEU A 57 2.91 8.99 11.42
CA LEU A 57 3.76 8.10 12.21
C LEU A 57 3.13 7.80 13.57
N ASN A 58 2.74 8.84 14.31
CA ASN A 58 2.07 8.70 15.60
C ASN A 58 0.74 7.93 15.53
N LEU A 59 0.03 8.01 14.41
CA LEU A 59 -1.20 7.26 14.17
C LEU A 59 -0.89 5.77 13.98
N TRP A 60 0.10 5.46 13.14
CA TRP A 60 0.40 4.08 12.77
C TRP A 60 1.20 3.33 13.82
N GLU A 61 2.13 3.97 14.54
CA GLU A 61 2.89 3.32 15.62
C GLU A 61 2.00 2.75 16.73
N LYS A 62 0.83 3.36 16.96
CA LYS A 62 -0.17 2.87 17.93
C LYS A 62 -0.99 1.70 17.41
N SER A 63 -0.95 1.46 16.10
CA SER A 63 -1.67 0.36 15.46
C SER A 63 -0.90 -0.95 15.58
N ASP A 64 -1.63 -2.04 15.66
CA ASP A 64 -1.11 -3.40 15.63
C ASP A 64 -0.69 -3.87 14.23
N LEU A 65 -0.97 -3.07 13.18
CA LEU A 65 -0.51 -3.30 11.81
C LEU A 65 0.87 -2.71 11.55
N TRP A 66 1.43 -1.97 12.51
CA TRP A 66 2.78 -1.45 12.40
C TRP A 66 3.80 -2.58 12.55
N PRO A 67 4.84 -2.64 11.70
CA PRO A 67 5.89 -3.64 11.81
C PRO A 67 6.54 -3.59 13.20
N LYS A 68 6.61 -4.75 13.85
CA LYS A 68 7.26 -4.89 15.17
C LYS A 68 8.74 -5.24 15.05
N ILE A 69 9.11 -5.85 13.93
CA ILE A 69 10.48 -6.24 13.60
C ILE A 69 10.94 -5.53 12.33
N LYS A 70 12.25 -5.36 12.18
CA LYS A 70 12.83 -4.56 11.07
C LYS A 70 12.72 -5.29 9.73
N GLU A 71 12.69 -6.61 9.76
CA GLU A 71 12.60 -7.49 8.61
C GLU A 71 11.25 -7.38 7.90
N GLU A 72 10.19 -7.00 8.63
CA GLU A 72 8.86 -6.72 8.08
C GLU A 72 8.70 -5.26 7.66
N ALA A 73 9.56 -4.38 8.17
CA ALA A 73 9.49 -2.96 7.89
C ALA A 73 9.91 -2.67 6.45
N THR A 74 9.29 -1.65 5.86
CA THR A 74 9.76 -1.07 4.61
C THR A 74 11.15 -0.49 4.85
N SER A 75 12.10 -0.78 3.95
CA SER A 75 13.46 -0.29 4.11
C SER A 75 14.11 0.05 2.78
N VAL A 76 15.00 1.03 2.85
CA VAL A 76 15.93 1.41 1.78
C VAL A 76 17.33 1.21 2.34
N TRP A 77 18.20 0.54 1.59
CA TRP A 77 19.61 0.41 1.97
C TRP A 77 20.49 0.45 0.73
N GLY A 78 21.79 0.61 0.94
CA GLY A 78 22.77 0.73 -0.13
C GLY A 78 23.34 2.15 -0.26
N GLY A 79 24.47 2.22 -0.96
CA GLY A 79 25.22 3.45 -1.18
C GLY A 79 24.71 4.18 -2.43
N LYS A 80 25.54 4.17 -3.48
CA LYS A 80 25.21 4.72 -4.81
C LYS A 80 24.01 3.99 -5.43
N TYR A 81 23.98 2.67 -5.31
CA TYR A 81 22.90 1.81 -5.76
C TYR A 81 21.98 1.50 -4.58
N LYS A 82 20.72 1.92 -4.71
CA LYS A 82 19.71 1.77 -3.65
C LYS A 82 18.92 0.49 -3.87
N ASN A 83 18.73 -0.25 -2.78
CA ASN A 83 17.90 -1.43 -2.73
C ASN A 83 16.67 -1.14 -1.88
N LEU A 84 15.54 -1.66 -2.32
CA LEU A 84 14.23 -1.48 -1.70
C LEU A 84 13.70 -2.84 -1.25
N SER A 85 13.18 -2.92 -0.03
CA SER A 85 12.54 -4.12 0.52
C SER A 85 11.20 -3.74 1.11
N ASN A 86 10.26 -4.67 1.01
CA ASN A 86 8.93 -4.56 1.58
C ASN A 86 8.20 -3.27 1.17
N PHE A 87 8.49 -2.74 -0.01
CA PHE A 87 7.81 -1.57 -0.54
C PHE A 87 6.36 -1.88 -0.94
N CYS A 88 5.49 -0.88 -0.84
CA CYS A 88 4.13 -0.97 -1.35
C CYS A 88 4.16 -1.02 -2.88
N PRO A 89 3.52 -2.01 -3.54
CA PRO A 89 3.66 -2.18 -4.99
C PRO A 89 3.03 -1.01 -5.76
N GLU A 90 2.04 -0.36 -5.16
CA GLU A 90 1.40 0.85 -5.69
C GLU A 90 2.37 2.05 -5.68
N VAL A 91 3.18 2.19 -4.62
CA VAL A 91 4.20 3.26 -4.53
C VAL A 91 5.36 2.97 -5.47
N SER A 92 5.82 1.71 -5.53
CA SER A 92 6.83 1.28 -6.50
C SER A 92 6.41 1.58 -7.93
N TYR A 93 5.15 1.32 -8.28
CA TYR A 93 4.63 1.64 -9.61
C TYR A 93 4.60 3.15 -9.87
N LEU A 94 4.17 3.97 -8.91
CA LEU A 94 4.15 5.42 -9.07
C LEU A 94 5.54 6.01 -9.33
N ARG A 95 6.59 5.41 -8.77
CA ARG A 95 7.97 5.89 -8.93
C ARG A 95 8.71 5.29 -10.12
N TYR A 96 8.62 3.97 -10.29
CA TYR A 96 9.44 3.18 -11.21
C TYR A 96 8.63 2.56 -12.36
N GLY A 97 7.30 2.65 -12.35
CA GLY A 97 6.44 1.99 -13.33
C GLY A 97 6.30 0.48 -13.14
N LEU A 98 6.81 -0.07 -12.03
CA LEU A 98 6.86 -1.51 -11.75
C LEU A 98 6.12 -1.86 -10.46
N PHE A 99 5.23 -2.85 -10.51
CA PHE A 99 4.53 -3.40 -9.35
C PHE A 99 5.40 -4.43 -8.63
N ALA A 100 6.25 -3.94 -7.73
CA ALA A 100 7.21 -4.76 -7.00
C ALA A 100 7.25 -4.43 -5.50
N SER A 101 7.48 -5.46 -4.69
CA SER A 101 7.79 -5.30 -3.26
C SER A 101 9.26 -4.99 -3.03
N ASP A 102 10.12 -5.68 -3.78
CA ASP A 102 11.57 -5.60 -3.61
C ASP A 102 12.20 -5.26 -4.96
N LEU A 103 13.06 -4.27 -4.95
CA LEU A 103 13.80 -3.78 -6.11
C LEU A 103 15.27 -3.73 -5.71
N HIS A 104 16.06 -4.61 -6.31
CA HIS A 104 17.48 -4.71 -6.02
C HIS A 104 18.28 -4.16 -7.18
N SER A 105 19.03 -3.09 -6.90
CA SER A 105 19.98 -2.54 -7.85
C SER A 105 21.18 -3.46 -7.95
N TYR A 106 21.94 -3.30 -9.02
CA TYR A 106 23.25 -3.94 -9.17
C TYR A 106 24.19 -3.58 -8.01
N SER A 107 25.02 -4.54 -7.60
CA SER A 107 25.93 -4.35 -6.47
C SER A 107 27.02 -3.32 -6.78
N ASP A 108 27.53 -3.32 -8.01
CA ASP A 108 28.53 -2.36 -8.48
C ASP A 108 28.42 -2.06 -9.99
N GLU A 109 29.37 -1.24 -10.48
CA GLU A 109 29.46 -0.83 -11.88
C GLU A 109 29.85 -1.99 -12.80
N ILE A 110 30.61 -2.98 -12.30
CA ILE A 110 31.07 -4.12 -13.09
C ILE A 110 29.88 -5.04 -13.37
N ASP A 111 29.07 -5.33 -12.36
CA ASP A 111 27.86 -6.14 -12.50
C ASP A 111 26.86 -5.48 -13.47
N LEU A 112 26.71 -4.15 -13.37
CA LEU A 112 25.88 -3.36 -14.27
C LEU A 112 26.37 -3.45 -15.73
N GLU A 113 27.68 -3.25 -15.96
CA GLU A 113 28.27 -3.29 -17.29
C GLU A 113 28.14 -4.69 -17.93
N VAL A 114 28.41 -5.74 -17.15
CA VAL A 114 28.24 -7.13 -17.60
C VAL A 114 26.78 -7.40 -17.99
N ALA A 115 25.83 -6.94 -17.18
CA ALA A 115 24.42 -7.08 -17.48
C ALA A 115 24.01 -6.31 -18.74
N HIS A 116 24.45 -5.06 -18.89
CA HIS A 116 24.18 -4.22 -20.06
C HIS A 116 24.75 -4.82 -21.33
N HIS A 117 25.99 -5.31 -21.30
CA HIS A 117 26.60 -6.00 -22.44
C HIS A 117 25.81 -7.27 -22.81
N ARG A 118 25.37 -8.04 -21.82
CA ARG A 118 24.52 -9.23 -22.06
C ARG A 118 23.18 -8.87 -22.70
N LEU A 119 22.49 -7.85 -22.17
CA LEU A 119 21.18 -7.40 -22.67
C LEU A 119 21.29 -6.82 -24.09
N GLY A 120 22.35 -6.06 -24.37
CA GLY A 120 22.65 -5.52 -25.70
C GLY A 120 22.86 -6.64 -26.73
N ASN A 121 23.61 -7.68 -26.37
CA ASN A 121 23.82 -8.84 -27.23
C ASN A 121 22.54 -9.66 -27.45
N GLN A 122 21.63 -9.67 -26.48
CA GLN A 122 20.33 -10.33 -26.58
C GLN A 122 19.29 -9.52 -27.36
N LYS A 123 19.61 -8.29 -27.80
CA LYS A 123 18.67 -7.35 -28.42
C LYS A 123 17.42 -7.15 -27.56
N SER A 124 17.60 -7.10 -26.24
CA SER A 124 16.53 -6.82 -25.29
C SER A 124 15.93 -5.43 -25.58
N LEU A 125 14.64 -5.28 -25.28
CA LEU A 125 13.96 -4.00 -25.39
C LEU A 125 14.62 -2.97 -24.47
N VAL A 126 14.62 -1.70 -24.89
CA VAL A 126 15.16 -0.58 -24.11
C VAL A 126 14.38 -0.39 -22.79
N GLU A 127 13.10 -0.75 -22.78
CA GLU A 127 12.20 -0.62 -21.63
C GLU A 127 12.31 -1.80 -20.64
N ASP A 128 13.21 -2.76 -20.88
CA ASP A 128 13.42 -3.87 -19.95
C ASP A 128 13.91 -3.34 -18.60
N TRP A 129 13.20 -3.67 -17.52
CA TRP A 129 13.56 -3.24 -16.17
C TRP A 129 14.97 -3.71 -15.78
N ARG A 130 15.49 -4.75 -16.44
CA ARG A 130 16.83 -5.29 -16.22
C ARG A 130 17.95 -4.30 -16.54
N TRP A 131 17.68 -3.26 -17.32
CA TRP A 131 18.66 -2.20 -17.53
C TRP A 131 18.96 -1.42 -16.25
N GLU A 132 18.01 -1.38 -15.31
CA GLU A 132 18.14 -0.62 -14.06
C GLU A 132 18.28 -1.54 -12.84
N TRP A 133 17.57 -2.67 -12.83
CA TRP A 133 17.47 -3.56 -11.68
C TRP A 133 18.06 -4.93 -11.97
N GLU A 134 18.84 -5.46 -11.02
CA GLU A 134 19.37 -6.82 -11.10
C GLU A 134 18.26 -7.84 -10.82
N LYS A 135 17.46 -7.55 -9.79
CA LYS A 135 16.42 -8.43 -9.32
C LYS A 135 15.20 -7.64 -8.86
N ILE A 136 14.04 -8.16 -9.21
CA ILE A 136 12.74 -7.64 -8.79
C ILE A 136 11.97 -8.79 -8.14
N ARG A 137 11.24 -8.47 -7.07
CA ARG A 137 10.16 -9.31 -6.57
C ARG A 137 8.83 -8.64 -6.90
N GLU A 138 8.18 -9.11 -7.96
CA GLU A 138 6.85 -8.68 -8.34
C GLU A 138 5.84 -8.99 -7.23
N MET A 139 4.83 -8.13 -7.07
CA MET A 139 3.81 -8.36 -6.06
C MET A 139 2.50 -7.71 -6.46
N HIS A 140 1.44 -8.51 -6.53
CA HIS A 140 0.08 -8.02 -6.61
C HIS A 140 -0.43 -7.63 -5.22
N TYR A 141 -1.34 -6.66 -5.10
CA TYR A 141 -1.77 -6.18 -3.78
C TYR A 141 -2.46 -7.24 -2.93
N THR A 142 -3.06 -8.27 -3.54
CA THR A 142 -3.67 -9.39 -2.81
C THR A 142 -2.66 -10.22 -2.04
N ASP A 143 -1.43 -10.25 -2.53
CA ASP A 143 -0.35 -11.08 -1.99
C ASP A 143 0.37 -10.33 -0.86
N CYS A 144 0.03 -9.06 -0.65
CA CYS A 144 0.54 -8.27 0.46
C CYS A 144 0.04 -8.84 1.80
N PRO A 145 0.94 -9.09 2.78
CA PRO A 145 0.56 -9.59 4.11
C PRO A 145 -0.47 -8.72 4.84
N LEU A 146 -0.48 -7.42 4.57
CA LEU A 146 -1.40 -6.46 5.19
C LEU A 146 -2.78 -6.43 4.54
N TYR A 147 -2.95 -6.97 3.33
CA TYR A 147 -4.22 -6.89 2.61
C TYR A 147 -5.35 -7.62 3.34
N SER A 148 -5.09 -8.84 3.80
CA SER A 148 -6.09 -9.65 4.52
C SER A 148 -6.56 -8.98 5.83
N PRO A 149 -5.66 -8.54 6.74
CA PRO A 149 -6.04 -7.78 7.93
C PRO A 149 -6.82 -6.49 7.63
N LEU A 150 -6.41 -5.71 6.62
CA LEU A 150 -7.09 -4.47 6.24
C LEU A 150 -8.50 -4.74 5.69
N LYS A 151 -8.63 -5.76 4.83
CA LYS A 151 -9.94 -6.19 4.30
C LYS A 151 -10.88 -6.67 5.40
N PHE A 152 -10.35 -7.42 6.37
CA PHE A 152 -11.13 -7.86 7.52
C PHE A 152 -11.63 -6.68 8.38
N ARG A 153 -10.78 -5.69 8.67
CA ARG A 153 -11.17 -4.48 9.42
C ARG A 153 -12.20 -3.63 8.70
N SER A 154 -12.02 -3.43 7.39
CA SER A 154 -12.98 -2.72 6.56
C SER A 154 -14.36 -3.41 6.58
N SER A 155 -14.39 -4.75 6.55
CA SER A 155 -15.63 -5.52 6.69
C SER A 155 -16.28 -5.40 8.08
N LEU A 156 -15.49 -5.32 9.16
CA LEU A 156 -16.02 -5.10 10.51
C LEU A 156 -16.65 -3.72 10.68
N ASN A 157 -16.03 -2.68 10.11
CA ASN A 157 -16.54 -1.31 10.17
C ASN A 157 -17.88 -1.20 9.43
N SER A 158 -17.96 -1.73 8.20
CA SER A 158 -19.22 -1.78 7.43
C SER A 158 -20.33 -2.58 8.13
N LYS A 159 -20.00 -3.72 8.76
CA LYS A 159 -20.98 -4.48 9.57
C LYS A 159 -21.47 -3.69 10.77
N THR A 160 -20.59 -2.94 11.43
CA THR A 160 -20.96 -2.11 12.59
C THR A 160 -21.88 -0.97 12.18
N GLU A 161 -21.67 -0.36 11.00
CA GLU A 161 -22.57 0.65 10.44
C GLU A 161 -23.92 0.04 10.01
N SER A 162 -23.93 -1.14 9.39
CA SER A 162 -25.17 -1.84 9.02
C SER A 162 -26.00 -2.28 10.24
N LYS A 163 -25.38 -2.49 11.40
CA LYS A 163 -26.11 -2.75 12.66
C LYS A 163 -26.86 -1.51 13.16
N ILE A 164 -26.38 -0.29 12.87
CA ILE A 164 -27.10 0.96 13.19
C ILE A 164 -28.32 1.12 12.27
N LEU A 165 -28.22 0.63 11.04
CA LEU A 165 -29.25 0.69 10.01
C LEU A 165 -29.73 -0.72 9.64
N SER A 166 -30.38 -1.41 10.57
CA SER A 166 -30.99 -2.71 10.26
C SER A 166 -32.32 -2.54 9.51
N LEU A 167 -32.25 -2.51 8.18
CA LEU A 167 -33.43 -2.53 7.31
C LEU A 167 -33.98 -3.97 7.25
N THR A 168 -34.85 -4.32 8.18
CA THR A 168 -35.69 -5.52 8.08
C THR A 168 -37.01 -5.16 7.39
N PRO A 169 -37.41 -5.85 6.31
CA PRO A 169 -38.71 -5.61 5.69
C PRO A 169 -39.78 -6.20 6.61
N SER A 170 -40.37 -5.35 7.44
CA SER A 170 -41.62 -5.63 8.13
C SER A 170 -42.71 -4.75 7.54
N LEU A 171 -43.96 -5.20 7.62
CA LEU A 171 -45.16 -4.56 7.05
C LEU A 171 -45.36 -3.08 7.42
N TYR A 172 -44.58 -2.53 8.37
CA TYR A 172 -44.72 -1.16 8.88
C TYR A 172 -43.38 -0.40 9.01
N GLY A 173 -42.48 -0.52 8.03
CA GLY A 173 -41.41 0.46 7.80
C GLY A 173 -40.02 0.15 8.41
N ILE A 174 -39.10 1.12 8.21
CA ILE A 174 -37.68 1.06 8.56
C ILE A 174 -37.51 1.13 10.09
N LYS A 175 -36.99 0.07 10.71
CA LYS A 175 -36.56 0.12 12.13
C LYS A 175 -35.16 0.75 12.22
N LEU A 176 -35.10 1.95 12.78
CA LEU A 176 -33.86 2.56 13.25
C LEU A 176 -33.58 2.11 14.69
N ASP A 177 -32.33 1.74 14.99
CA ASP A 177 -31.92 1.41 16.36
C ASP A 177 -31.65 2.71 17.15
N ILE A 178 -32.74 3.35 17.61
CA ILE A 178 -32.74 4.67 18.28
C ILE A 178 -31.76 4.74 19.48
N PRO A 179 -31.65 3.72 20.36
CA PRO A 179 -30.67 3.72 21.45
C PRO A 179 -29.22 3.80 20.98
N ALA A 180 -28.85 3.05 19.93
CA ALA A 180 -27.51 3.05 19.38
C ALA A 180 -27.15 4.40 18.73
N LEU A 181 -28.14 5.03 18.07
CA LEU A 181 -28.01 6.32 17.39
C LEU A 181 -27.87 7.48 18.39
N TRP A 182 -28.63 7.43 19.49
CA TRP A 182 -28.59 8.43 20.57
C TRP A 182 -27.24 8.46 21.27
N HIS A 183 -26.73 7.30 21.72
CA HIS A 183 -25.50 7.23 22.52
C HIS A 183 -24.22 7.51 21.73
N ARG A 184 -24.17 7.20 20.42
CA ARG A 184 -22.93 7.29 19.63
C ARG A 184 -22.82 8.52 18.73
N LYS A 185 -23.94 9.07 18.24
CA LYS A 185 -23.93 10.20 17.29
C LYS A 185 -24.53 11.46 17.89
N ILE A 186 -25.69 11.37 18.54
CA ILE A 186 -26.45 12.55 19.00
C ILE A 186 -25.86 13.12 20.30
N LYS A 187 -25.59 12.28 21.30
CA LYS A 187 -25.05 12.72 22.60
C LYS A 187 -23.67 13.41 22.47
N PRO A 188 -22.67 12.85 21.76
CA PRO A 188 -21.36 13.50 21.61
C PRO A 188 -21.39 14.77 20.75
N TRP A 189 -22.42 14.93 19.90
CA TRP A 189 -22.63 16.12 19.09
C TRP A 189 -23.26 17.26 19.91
N LEU A 190 -24.24 16.94 20.76
CA LEU A 190 -24.81 17.89 21.74
C LEU A 190 -23.77 18.33 22.78
N ASP A 191 -22.94 17.40 23.29
CA ASP A 191 -21.89 17.72 24.26
C ASP A 191 -20.80 18.66 23.69
N ARG A 192 -20.67 18.76 22.35
CA ARG A 192 -19.78 19.72 21.67
C ARG A 192 -20.44 21.07 21.38
N LEU A 193 -21.76 21.15 21.38
CA LEU A 193 -22.52 22.39 21.16
C LEU A 193 -22.73 23.19 22.46
N ILE A 194 -22.54 22.55 23.61
CA ILE A 194 -22.75 23.12 24.95
C ILE A 194 -21.39 23.47 25.62
N ARG A 195 -20.26 23.23 24.95
CA ARG A 195 -18.93 23.74 25.31
C ARG A 195 -18.55 24.89 24.38
#